data_AF-A0A1G7WYW7-F1
#
_entry.id   AF-A0A1G7WYW7-F1
#
_cell.length_a   1.000
_cell.length_b   1.000
_cell.length_c   1.000
_cell.angle_alpha   90.00
_cell.angle_beta   90.00
_cell.angle_gamma   90.00
#
_symmetry.space_group_name_H-M   'P 1'
#
loop_
_entity.id
_entity.type
_entity.pdbx_description
1 polymer ?
#
loop_
_entity_poly.entity_id
_entity_poly.type
_entity_poly.pdbx_seq_one_letter_code
_entity_poly.pdbx_strand_id
1 'polypeptide(L)'
;MPTPFNIQTLICSAHRLIEINEGGARITTAELSKRMKISPRTLTEYERGTNHPTSMRALLLLLAQLRDDQIVHMVRQYEVEVSLEVGAADDC
;
A
#
# COMPACT_ATOMS: atom_id res chain seq x y z
N MET A 1 12.96 16.09 17.91
CA MET A 1 12.88 14.62 18.03
C MET A 1 12.53 14.07 16.66
N PRO A 2 13.19 13.00 16.17
CA PRO A 2 12.75 12.35 14.95
C PRO A 2 11.31 11.85 15.16
N THR A 3 10.45 12.09 14.18
CA THR A 3 9.08 11.55 14.18
C THR A 3 9.17 10.02 14.24
N PRO A 4 8.40 9.35 15.12
CA PRO A 4 8.40 7.90 15.19
C PRO A 4 7.92 7.34 13.84
N PHE A 5 8.74 6.46 13.26
CA PHE A 5 8.41 5.77 12.02
C PHE A 5 7.29 4.75 12.30
N ASN A 6 6.06 5.13 11.96
CA ASN A 6 4.84 4.37 12.19
C ASN A 6 4.13 4.06 10.85
N ILE A 7 3.04 3.28 10.90
CA ILE A 7 2.31 2.85 9.69
C ILE A 7 1.81 4.03 8.87
N GLN A 8 1.28 5.08 9.52
CA GLN A 8 0.87 6.30 8.85
C GLN A 8 2.02 6.92 8.04
N THR A 9 3.19 7.11 8.66
CA THR A 9 4.36 7.68 7.98
C THR A 9 4.85 6.81 6.83
N LEU A 10 4.75 5.49 6.96
CA LEU A 10 5.07 4.53 5.90
C LEU A 10 4.15 4.68 4.70
N ILE A 11 2.83 4.75 4.93
CA ILE A 11 1.83 4.91 3.87
C ILE A 11 2.04 6.23 3.13
N CYS A 12 2.19 7.34 3.87
CA CYS A 12 2.44 8.65 3.25
C CYS A 12 3.77 8.69 2.47
N SER A 13 4.80 8.01 2.97
CA SER A 13 6.09 7.93 2.27
C SER A 13 5.99 7.10 0.99
N ALA A 14 5.28 5.96 1.03
CA ALA A 14 5.03 5.13 -0.13
C ALA A 14 4.23 5.89 -1.20
N HIS A 15 3.17 6.60 -0.81
CA HIS A 15 2.38 7.46 -1.72
C HIS A 15 3.31 8.47 -2.42
N ARG A 16 4.12 9.21 -1.65
CA ARG A 16 5.05 10.20 -2.22
C ARG A 16 6.08 9.59 -3.17
N LEU A 17 6.58 8.39 -2.87
CA LEU A 17 7.53 7.69 -3.75
C LEU A 17 6.87 7.28 -5.07
N ILE A 18 5.60 6.89 -5.06
CA ILE A 18 4.84 6.62 -6.29
C ILE A 18 4.72 7.90 -7.13
N GLU A 19 4.36 9.03 -6.53
CA GLU A 19 4.31 10.32 -7.24
C GLU A 19 5.65 10.68 -7.88
N ILE A 20 6.76 10.49 -7.15
CA ILE A 20 8.12 10.73 -7.68
C ILE A 20 8.42 9.81 -8.87
N ASN A 21 8.07 8.54 -8.79
CA ASN A 21 8.27 7.57 -9.86
C ASN A 21 7.42 7.89 -11.11
N GLU A 22 6.29 8.59 -10.93
CA GLU A 22 5.40 9.06 -12.00
C GLU A 22 5.72 10.49 -12.48
N GLY A 23 6.97 10.93 -12.30
CA GLY A 23 7.45 12.23 -12.81
C GLY A 23 7.06 13.42 -11.92
N GLY A 24 6.68 13.18 -10.67
CA GLY A 24 6.32 14.20 -9.69
C GLY A 24 4.88 14.72 -9.81
N ALA A 25 4.05 14.07 -10.65
CA ALA A 25 2.63 14.39 -10.73
C ALA A 25 1.94 14.00 -9.42
N ARG A 26 1.10 14.89 -8.89
CA ARG A 26 0.30 14.59 -7.70
C ARG A 26 -0.73 13.52 -8.01
N ILE A 27 -0.79 12.49 -7.16
CA ILE A 27 -1.81 11.45 -7.24
C ILE A 27 -2.85 11.75 -6.19
N THR A 28 -4.12 11.78 -6.59
CA THR A 28 -5.19 12.02 -5.62
C THR A 28 -5.45 10.77 -4.78
N THR A 29 -5.90 10.93 -3.54
CA THR A 29 -6.36 9.79 -2.72
C THR A 29 -7.43 8.95 -3.43
N ALA A 30 -8.29 9.58 -4.26
CA ALA A 30 -9.27 8.86 -5.06
C ALA A 30 -8.61 7.93 -6.09
N GLU A 31 -7.65 8.45 -6.86
CA GLU A 31 -6.88 7.68 -7.84
C GLU A 31 -6.09 6.54 -7.16
N LEU A 32 -5.37 6.84 -6.07
CA LEU A 32 -4.59 5.82 -5.36
C LEU A 32 -5.49 4.73 -4.73
N SER A 33 -6.63 5.12 -4.17
CA SER A 33 -7.59 4.17 -3.60
C SER A 33 -8.18 3.23 -4.67
N LYS A 34 -8.42 3.74 -5.88
CA LYS A 34 -8.85 2.94 -7.03
C LYS A 34 -7.80 1.90 -7.40
N ARG A 35 -6.51 2.27 -7.44
CA ARG A 35 -5.40 1.34 -7.72
C ARG A 35 -5.29 0.24 -6.67
N MET A 36 -5.56 0.57 -5.41
CA MET A 36 -5.56 -0.37 -4.28
C MET A 36 -6.89 -1.13 -4.13
N LYS A 37 -7.92 -0.83 -4.94
CA LYS A 37 -9.28 -1.37 -4.84
C LYS A 37 -9.89 -1.27 -3.44
N ILE A 38 -9.61 -0.17 -2.75
CA ILE A 38 -10.22 0.17 -1.47
C ILE A 38 -11.04 1.43 -1.60
N SER A 39 -11.96 1.67 -0.66
CA SER A 39 -12.70 2.92 -0.67
C SER A 39 -11.76 4.12 -0.42
N PRO A 40 -12.00 5.29 -1.01
CA PRO A 40 -11.23 6.51 -0.71
C PRO A 40 -11.25 6.85 0.79
N ARG A 41 -12.36 6.53 1.47
CA ARG A 41 -12.50 6.68 2.91
C ARG A 41 -11.52 5.79 3.67
N THR A 42 -11.41 4.52 3.31
CA THR A 42 -10.47 3.57 3.92
C THR A 42 -9.04 4.08 3.81
N LEU A 43 -8.63 4.52 2.61
CA LEU A 43 -7.29 5.08 2.42
C LEU A 43 -7.07 6.35 3.25
N THR A 44 -8.06 7.23 3.32
CA THR A 44 -8.00 8.46 4.13
C THR A 44 -7.83 8.16 5.63
N GLU A 45 -8.54 7.15 6.15
CA GLU A 45 -8.40 6.72 7.56
C GLU A 45 -6.99 6.16 7.84
N TYR A 46 -6.40 5.49 6.85
CA TYR A 46 -5.03 4.98 6.95
C TYR A 46 -4.01 6.12 6.91
N GLU A 47 -4.15 7.08 5.99
CA GLU A 47 -3.28 8.27 5.89
C GLU A 47 -3.40 9.20 7.11
N ARG A 48 -4.54 9.20 7.81
CA ARG A 48 -4.75 9.96 9.06
C ARG A 48 -4.30 9.25 10.33
N GLY A 49 -4.00 7.96 10.24
CA GLY A 49 -3.57 7.14 11.38
C GLY A 49 -4.67 6.74 12.35
N THR A 50 -5.94 6.86 11.96
CA THR A 50 -7.08 6.57 12.85
C THR A 50 -7.50 5.10 12.84
N ASN A 51 -7.13 4.34 11.82
CA ASN A 51 -7.54 2.95 11.64
C ASN A 51 -6.40 2.14 11.02
N HIS A 52 -5.43 1.70 11.82
CA HIS A 52 -4.35 0.84 11.33
C HIS A 52 -4.64 -0.61 11.70
N PRO A 53 -4.96 -1.49 10.73
CA PRO A 53 -5.14 -2.90 11.02
C PRO A 53 -3.87 -3.48 11.64
N THR A 54 -4.01 -4.18 12.78
CA THR A 54 -2.89 -4.87 13.43
C THR A 54 -2.19 -5.84 12.49
N SER A 55 -2.93 -6.42 11.54
CA SER A 55 -2.40 -7.28 10.48
C SER A 55 -1.37 -6.56 9.59
N MET A 56 -1.55 -5.28 9.26
CA MET A 56 -0.56 -4.51 8.47
C MET A 56 0.75 -4.37 9.24
N ARG A 57 0.67 -4.10 10.54
CA ARG A 57 1.86 -4.04 11.41
C ARG A 57 2.60 -5.37 11.42
N ALA A 58 1.85 -6.46 11.62
CA ALA A 58 2.41 -7.80 11.67
C ALA A 58 3.09 -8.17 10.34
N LEU A 59 2.42 -7.92 9.20
CA LEU A 59 2.98 -8.17 7.88
C LEU A 59 4.28 -7.42 7.64
N LEU A 60 4.34 -6.12 7.95
CA LEU A 60 5.55 -5.32 7.78
C LEU A 60 6.71 -5.82 8.66
N LEU A 61 6.43 -6.23 9.89
CA LEU A 61 7.44 -6.82 10.79
C LEU A 61 7.94 -8.18 10.28
N LEU A 62 7.06 -8.98 9.66
CA LEU A 62 7.44 -10.25 9.03
C LEU A 62 8.30 -10.01 7.78
N LEU A 63 7.90 -9.09 6.91
CA LEU A 63 8.68 -8.72 5.71
C LEU A 63 10.07 -8.19 6.09
N ALA A 64 10.19 -7.43 7.19
CA ALA A 64 11.48 -6.93 7.67
C ALA A 64 12.46 -8.01 8.15
N GLN A 65 12.00 -9.25 8.35
CA GLN A 65 12.86 -10.39 8.69
C GLN A 65 13.35 -11.17 7.46
N LEU A 66 12.86 -10.82 6.26
CA LEU A 66 13.21 -11.48 5.02
C LEU A 66 14.39 -10.75 4.34
N ARG A 67 15.05 -11.45 3.42
CA ARG A 67 16.02 -10.82 2.51
C ARG A 67 15.31 -9.99 1.45
N ASP A 68 15.99 -9.01 0.89
CA ASP A 68 15.46 -8.10 -0.14
C ASP A 68 14.80 -8.82 -1.33
N ASP A 69 15.44 -9.89 -1.84
CA ASP A 69 14.91 -10.68 -2.96
C ASP A 69 13.59 -11.37 -2.60
N GLN A 70 13.46 -11.84 -1.36
CA GLN A 70 12.25 -12.48 -0.85
C GLN A 70 11.12 -11.46 -0.63
N ILE A 71 11.44 -10.26 -0.13
CA ILE A 71 10.48 -9.16 0.02
C ILE A 71 9.91 -8.81 -1.35
N VAL A 72 10.77 -8.56 -2.34
CA VAL A 72 10.34 -8.22 -3.71
C VAL A 72 9.50 -9.35 -4.30
N HIS A 73 9.96 -10.60 -4.18
CA HIS A 73 9.21 -11.75 -4.70
C HIS A 73 7.81 -11.83 -4.09
N MET A 74 7.68 -11.76 -2.76
CA MET A 74 6.40 -11.88 -2.07
C MET A 74 5.43 -10.74 -2.41
N VAL A 75 5.92 -9.49 -2.43
CA VAL A 75 5.08 -8.33 -2.78
C VAL A 75 4.60 -8.40 -4.23
N ARG A 76 5.48 -8.80 -5.17
CA ARG A 76 5.13 -8.93 -6.59
C ARG A 76 4.21 -10.12 -6.87
N GLN A 77 4.38 -11.22 -6.15
CA GLN A 77 3.45 -12.35 -6.25
C GLN A 77 2.04 -11.94 -5.79
N TYR A 78 1.93 -11.24 -4.66
CA TYR A 78 0.64 -10.73 -4.18
C TYR A 78 -0.03 -9.77 -5.17
N GLU A 79 0.74 -8.88 -5.80
CA GLU A 79 0.24 -7.99 -6.87
C GLU A 79 -0.38 -8.77 -8.04
N VAL A 80 0.26 -9.88 -8.45
CA VAL A 80 -0.27 -10.77 -9.50
C VAL A 80 -1.56 -11.43 -9.03
N GLU A 81 -1.61 -11.99 -7.82
CA GLU A 81 -2.81 -12.64 -7.27
C GLU A 81 -4.00 -11.69 -7.20
N VAL A 82 -3.80 -10.46 -6.68
CA VAL A 82 -4.83 -9.42 -6.64
C VAL A 82 -5.29 -9.00 -8.04
N SER A 83 -4.41 -9.11 -9.05
CA SER A 83 -4.75 -8.82 -10.44
C SER A 83 -5.55 -9.97 -11.09
N LEU A 84 -5.29 -11.22 -10.72
CA LEU A 84 -6.00 -12.40 -11.22
C LEU A 84 -7.43 -12.51 -10.68
N GLU A 85 -7.69 -12.05 -9.46
CA GLU A 85 -9.05 -11.97 -8.89
C GLU A 85 -10.00 -11.07 -9.72
N VAL A 86 -9.47 -10.18 -10.57
CA VAL A 86 -10.26 -9.24 -11.40
C VAL A 86 -10.78 -9.88 -12.68
N GLY A 87 -10.02 -10.81 -13.28
CA GLY A 87 -10.42 -11.45 -14.53
C GLY A 87 -11.67 -12.33 -14.43
N ALA A 88 -12.16 -12.59 -13.22
CA ALA A 88 -13.35 -13.40 -12.97
C ALA A 88 -14.62 -12.58 -12.67
N ALA A 89 -14.51 -11.26 -12.47
CA ALA A 89 -15.63 -10.41 -12.02
C ALA A 89 -16.23 -9.52 -13.12
N ASP A 90 -15.55 -9.37 -14.27
CA ASP A 90 -16.00 -8.55 -15.40
C ASP A 90 -16.78 -9.36 -16.47
N ASP A 91 -17.01 -10.65 -16.24
CA ASP A 91 -17.71 -11.59 -17.15
C ASP A 91 -19.20 -11.85 -16.75
N CYS A 92 -19.81 -10.99 -15.92
CA CYS A 92 -21.21 -11.15 -15.48
C CYS A 92 -22.07 -9.89 -15.63
#